data_AF-A0A533XFX5-F1
#
_entry.id   AF-A0A533XFX5-F1
#
_cell.length_a   1.000
_cell.length_b   1.000
_cell.length_c   1.000
_cell.angle_alpha   90.00
_cell.angle_beta   90.00
_cell.angle_gamma   90.00
#
_symmetry.space_group_name_H-M   'P 1'
#
loop_
_entity.id
_entity.type
_entity.pdbx_description
1 polymer ?
#
loop_
_entity_poly.entity_id
_entity_poly.type
_entity_poly.pdbx_seq_one_letter_code
_entity_poly.pdbx_strand_id
1 'polypeptide(L)' 'MESLEYSMDGDVDLHGFLNLSKEIRPGFQGIRVRARVKAEAPGAKIQELLEYAAKTSPVMDYLRNPVSVSVELTE' A
#
# COMPACT_ATOMS: atom_id res chain seq x y z
N MET A 1 -11.43 -18.37 -10.47
CA MET A 1 -10.71 -17.95 -9.26
C MET A 1 -11.57 -18.34 -8.07
N GLU A 2 -11.05 -19.14 -7.15
CA GLU A 2 -11.79 -19.64 -5.99
C GLU A 2 -11.59 -18.75 -4.76
N SER A 3 -10.37 -18.28 -4.51
CA SER A 3 -10.09 -17.36 -3.39
C SER A 3 -8.94 -16.41 -3.70
N LEU A 4 -9.01 -15.23 -3.07
CA LEU A 4 -7.99 -14.20 -3.09
C LEU A 4 -7.89 -13.61 -1.68
N GLU A 5 -6.71 -13.70 -1.09
CA GLU A 5 -6.41 -13.18 0.24
C GLU A 5 -5.21 -12.24 0.16
N TYR A 6 -5.29 -11.11 0.87
CA TYR A 6 -4.18 -10.19 1.04
C TYR A 6 -3.81 -10.07 2.50
N SER A 7 -2.52 -10.17 2.81
CA SER A 7 -1.96 -9.76 4.11
C SER A 7 -1.06 -8.56 3.90
N MET A 8 -1.12 -7.58 4.79
CA MET A 8 -0.31 -6.36 4.71
C MET A 8 0.37 -6.08 6.04
N ASP A 9 1.67 -5.79 6.00
CA ASP A 9 2.43 -5.30 7.16
C ASP A 9 3.02 -3.93 6.82
N GLY A 10 3.14 -3.05 7.81
CA GLY A 10 3.85 -1.79 7.64
C GLY A 10 4.64 -1.40 8.87
N ASP A 11 5.72 -0.64 8.66
CA ASP A 11 6.57 -0.13 9.75
C ASP A 11 6.23 1.32 10.05
N VAL A 12 6.11 1.65 11.34
CA VAL A 12 5.91 3.02 11.82
C VAL A 12 6.90 3.28 12.94
N ASP A 13 7.60 4.42 12.88
CA ASP A 13 8.38 4.92 14.01
C ASP A 13 7.53 5.91 14.81
N LEU A 14 7.30 5.56 16.08
CA LEU A 14 6.45 6.33 16.97
C LEU A 14 7.01 7.72 17.28
N HIS A 15 8.33 7.93 17.18
CA HIS A 15 8.90 9.26 17.40
C HIS A 15 8.45 10.23 16.31
N GLY A 16 8.44 9.82 15.04
CA GLY A 16 7.90 10.62 13.95
C GLY A 16 6.39 10.74 14.02
N PHE A 17 5.69 9.62 14.28
CA PHE A 17 4.22 9.59 14.36
C PHE A 17 3.65 10.50 15.45
N LEU A 18 4.28 10.53 16.63
CA LEU A 18 3.90 11.37 17.77
C LEU A 18 4.58 12.75 17.74
N ASN A 19 5.25 13.11 16.64
CA ASN A 19 5.93 14.40 16.45
C ASN A 19 7.01 14.72 17.52
N LEU A 20 7.69 13.68 18.02
CA LEU A 20 8.80 13.76 18.98
C LEU A 20 10.17 13.96 18.29
N SER A 21 10.26 13.72 16.98
CA SER A 21 11.46 13.95 16.17
C SER A 21 11.12 14.64 14.85
N LYS A 22 11.93 15.63 14.46
CA LYS A 22 11.80 16.34 13.17
C LYS A 22 12.55 15.67 12.02
N GLU A 23 13.41 14.70 12.33
CA GLU A 23 14.21 13.99 11.34
C GLU A 23 13.49 12.75 10.78
N ILE A 24 12.49 12.25 11.52
CA ILE A 24 11.73 11.05 11.16
C ILE A 24 10.41 11.46 10.50
N ARG A 25 10.21 11.05 9.26
CA ARG A 25 8.94 11.28 8.54
C ARG A 25 7.79 10.60 9.31
N PRO A 26 6.70 11.33 9.63
CA PRO A 26 5.52 10.72 10.21
C PRO A 26 4.83 9.75 9.22
N GLY A 27 4.37 8.61 9.72
CA GLY A 27 3.61 7.61 8.97
C GLY A 27 4.39 6.33 8.67
N PHE A 28 3.92 5.57 7.66
CA PHE A 28 4.55 4.32 7.26
C PHE A 28 5.90 4.55 6.56
N GLN A 29 6.93 3.82 7.00
CA GLN A 29 8.26 3.83 6.38
C GLN A 29 8.39 2.77 5.28
N GLY A 30 7.60 1.70 5.38
CA GLY A 30 7.51 0.65 4.38
C GLY A 30 6.21 -0.10 4.54
N ILE A 31 5.64 -0.55 3.44
CA ILE A 31 4.44 -1.40 3.40
C ILE A 31 4.76 -2.64 2.56
N ARG A 32 4.45 -3.81 3.08
CA ARG A 32 4.64 -5.11 2.42
C ARG A 32 3.29 -5.78 2.24
N VAL A 33 2.94 -6.07 0.99
CA VAL A 33 1.69 -6.73 0.64
C VAL A 33 2.01 -8.13 0.12
N ARG A 34 1.31 -9.15 0.63
CA ARG A 34 1.39 -10.53 0.14
C ARG A 34 0.01 -10.97 -0.32
N ALA A 35 -0.08 -11.48 -1.54
CA ALA A 35 -1.31 -12.02 -2.11
C ALA A 35 -1.23 -13.55 -2.13
N ARG A 36 -2.30 -14.22 -1.68
CA ARG A 36 -2.49 -15.66 -1.82
C ARG A 36 -3.70 -15.88 -2.73
N VAL A 37 -3.47 -16.53 -3.87
CA VAL A 37 -4.50 -16.77 -4.89
C VAL A 37 -4.72 -18.27 -5.05
N LYS A 38 -5.98 -18.70 -5.00
CA LYS A 38 -6.39 -20.06 -5.38
C LYS A 38 -7.23 -19.96 -6.66
N ALA A 39 -6.70 -20.48 -7.76
CA ALA A 39 -7.39 -20.49 -9.05
C ALA A 39 -6.87 -21.62 -9.93
N GLU A 40 -7.74 -22.15 -10.79
CA GLU A 40 -7.36 -23.09 -11.86
C GLU A 40 -6.74 -22.31 -13.03
N ALA A 41 -5.51 -21.84 -12.86
CA ALA A 41 -4.75 -21.16 -13.90
C ALA A 41 -3.25 -21.41 -13.74
N PRO A 42 -2.45 -21.34 -14.82
CA PRO A 42 -1.01 -21.41 -14.72
C PRO A 42 -0.44 -20.30 -13.83
N GLY A 43 0.57 -20.61 -13.01
CA GLY A 43 1.17 -19.64 -12.09
C GLY A 43 1.66 -18.36 -12.77
N ALA A 44 2.19 -18.47 -14.00
CA ALA A 44 2.58 -17.32 -14.81
C ALA A 44 1.43 -16.35 -15.09
N LYS A 45 0.21 -16.87 -15.33
CA LYS A 45 -0.96 -16.03 -15.59
C LYS A 45 -1.47 -15.35 -14.32
N ILE A 46 -1.34 -16.02 -13.18
CA ILE A 46 -1.64 -15.44 -11.86
C ILE A 46 -0.64 -14.33 -11.54
N GLN A 47 0.64 -14.54 -11.83
CA GLN A 47 1.69 -13.53 -11.65
C GLN A 47 1.44 -12.29 -12.52
N GLU A 48 1.12 -12.48 -13.81
CA GLU A 48 0.77 -11.39 -14.74
C GLU A 48 -0.44 -10.58 -14.21
N LEU A 49 -1.44 -11.27 -13.65
CA LEU A 49 -2.61 -10.63 -13.06
C LEU A 49 -2.25 -9.80 -11.82
N LEU A 50 -1.37 -10.31 -10.94
CA LEU A 50 -0.90 -9.57 -9.76
C LEU A 50 -0.10 -8.33 -10.14
N GLU A 51 0.77 -8.44 -11.14
CA GLU A 51 1.56 -7.31 -11.67
C GLU A 51 0.66 -6.25 -12.30
N TYR A 52 -0.33 -6.68 -13.10
CA TYR A 52 -1.32 -5.80 -13.67
C TYR A 52 -2.12 -5.06 -12.58
N ALA A 53 -2.65 -5.80 -11.61
CA ALA A 53 -3.42 -5.22 -10.50
C ALA A 53 -2.58 -4.22 -9.68
N ALA A 54 -1.31 -4.54 -9.40
CA ALA A 54 -0.40 -3.64 -8.71
C ALA A 54 -0.08 -2.38 -9.52
N LYS A 55 0.03 -2.50 -10.85
CA LYS A 55 0.28 -1.38 -11.78
C LYS A 55 -0.91 -0.45 -11.90
N THR A 56 -2.13 -0.98 -11.89
CA THR A 56 -3.35 -0.19 -12.10
C THR A 56 -4.08 0.18 -10.81
N SER A 57 -3.56 -0.20 -9.65
CA SER A 57 -4.20 0.06 -8.35
C SER A 57 -4.10 1.55 -7.98
N PRO A 58 -5.23 2.25 -7.76
CA PRO A 58 -5.22 3.64 -7.30
C PRO A 58 -4.53 3.81 -5.95
N VAL A 59 -4.70 2.85 -5.04
CA VAL A 59 -4.04 2.90 -3.72
C VAL A 59 -2.52 2.80 -3.87
N MET A 60 -2.03 1.92 -4.75
CA MET A 60 -0.59 1.82 -5.03
C MET A 60 -0.05 3.10 -5.67
N ASP A 61 -0.85 3.74 -6.53
CA ASP A 61 -0.50 5.03 -7.13
C ASP A 61 -0.37 6.12 -6.06
N TYR A 62 -1.39 6.32 -5.21
CA TYR A 62 -1.36 7.32 -4.14
C TYR A 62 -0.24 7.09 -3.11
N LEU A 63 0.15 5.84 -2.87
CA LEU A 63 1.24 5.51 -1.96
C LEU A 63 2.63 5.79 -2.56
N ARG A 64 2.77 5.69 -3.88
CA ARG A 64 4.04 5.92 -4.60
C ARG A 64 4.20 7.38 -5.03
N ASN A 65 3.09 8.05 -5.29
CA ASN A 65 3.05 9.38 -5.87
C ASN A 65 2.29 10.32 -4.92
N PRO A 66 2.92 11.40 -4.43
CA PRO A 66 2.26 12.39 -3.60
C PRO A 66 1.06 13.03 -4.34
N VAL A 67 -0.10 13.03 -3.68
CA VAL A 67 -1.29 13.76 -4.15
C VAL A 67 -1.33 15.11 -3.43
N SER A 68 -1.69 16.18 -4.14
CA SER A 68 -1.90 17.49 -3.52
C SER A 68 -3.13 17.45 -2.61
N VAL A 69 -2.97 17.84 -1.34
CA VAL A 69 -4.04 17.88 -0.34
C VAL A 69 -4.08 19.29 0.26
N SER A 70 -5.25 19.92 0.24
CA SER A 70 -5.53 21.18 0.94
C SER A 70 -6.43 20.92 2.15
N VAL A 71 -6.23 21.72 3.20
CA VAL A 71 -7.07 21.68 4.39
C VAL A 71 -7.56 23.10 4.65
N GLU A 72 -8.87 23.27 4.76
CA GLU A 72 -9.52 24.56 5.01
C GLU A 72 -10.33 24.45 6.30
N LEU A 73 -10.24 25.49 7.13
CA LEU A 73 -11.12 25.63 8.28
C LEU A 73 -12.42 26.27 7.80
N THR A 74 -13.55 25.61 8.04
CA THR A 74 -14.89 26.14 7.77
C THR A 74 -15.57 26.50 9.09
N GLU A 75 -16.28 27.63 9.10
CA GLU A 75 -17.13 28.07 10.22
C GLU A 75 -18.50 27.38 10.23
#